data_AF-A0A099S564-F1
#
_entry.id   AF-A0A099S564-F1
#
_cell.length_a   1.000
_cell.length_b   1.000
_cell.length_c   1.000
_cell.angle_alpha   90.00
_cell.angle_beta   90.00
_cell.angle_gamma   90.00
#
_symmetry.space_group_name_H-M   'P 1'
#
loop_
_entity.id
_entity.type
_entity.pdbx_description
1 polymer ?
#
loop_
_entity_poly.entity_id
_entity_poly.type
_entity_poly.pdbx_seq_one_letter_code
_entity_poly.pdbx_strand_id
1 'polypeptide(L)'
;MRSEVLVIIIGMTLVTYFTRFGALALFRFTGIPTWLNRWLKYVPVAILTALIIPSLLLPQGYLDISLNNHYLIAGITAAFVAYKSRNIIATLGLGMSVMLILKLL
;
A
#
# COMPACT_ATOMS: atom_id res chain seq x y z
N MET A 1 14.04 -12.53 26.35
CA MET A 1 13.92 -11.53 25.27
C MET A 1 15.07 -10.55 25.42
N ARG A 2 15.86 -10.28 24.37
CA ARG A 2 16.99 -9.33 24.45
C ARG A 2 16.46 -7.97 24.89
N SER A 3 17.05 -7.37 25.92
CA SER A 3 16.69 -6.04 26.44
C SER A 3 16.70 -4.96 25.36
N GLU A 4 17.53 -5.13 24.34
CA GLU A 4 17.59 -4.31 23.12
C GLU A 4 16.23 -4.21 22.41
N VAL A 5 15.48 -5.31 22.32
CA VAL A 5 14.19 -5.35 21.63
C VAL A 5 13.14 -4.56 22.43
N LEU A 6 13.18 -4.62 23.76
CA LEU A 6 12.28 -3.84 24.63
C LEU A 6 12.52 -2.34 24.47
N VAL A 7 13.78 -1.90 24.42
CA VAL A 7 14.13 -0.50 24.20
C VAL A 7 13.68 -0.03 22.81
N ILE A 8 13.87 -0.85 21.77
CA ILE A 8 13.41 -0.53 20.41
C ILE A 8 11.88 -0.42 20.36
N ILE A 9 11.14 -1.34 20.97
CA ILE A 9 9.67 -1.31 21.01
C ILE A 9 9.18 -0.04 21.72
N ILE A 10 9.75 0.29 22.88
CA ILE A 10 9.36 1.48 23.64
C ILE A 10 9.71 2.75 22.84
N GLY A 11 10.91 2.84 22.26
CA GLY A 11 11.33 3.96 21.43
C GLY A 11 10.42 4.16 20.20
N MET A 12 10.13 3.08 19.46
CA MET A 12 9.20 3.11 18.33
C MET A 12 7.80 3.54 18.76
N THR A 13 7.33 3.04 19.91
CA THR A 13 6.01 3.40 20.45
C THR A 13 5.96 4.90 20.74
N LEU A 14 6.96 5.45 21.45
CA LEU A 14 7.02 6.87 21.77
C LEU A 14 7.05 7.74 20.51
N VAL A 15 7.93 7.44 19.55
CA VAL A 15 8.04 8.24 18.32
C VAL A 15 6.78 8.15 17.46
N THR A 16 6.20 6.95 17.32
CA THR A 16 4.97 6.75 16.53
C THR A 16 3.78 7.45 17.17
N TYR A 17 3.64 7.35 18.49
CA TYR A 17 2.55 7.99 19.21
C TYR A 17 2.70 9.51 19.20
N PHE A 18 3.92 10.01 19.39
CA PHE A 18 4.20 11.44 19.34
C PHE A 18 3.90 12.03 17.96
N THR A 19 4.34 11.39 16.87
CA THR A 19 4.08 11.88 15.50
C THR A 19 2.60 11.80 15.13
N ARG A 20 1.91 10.67 15.41
CA ARG A 20 0.48 10.53 15.10
C ARG A 20 -0.40 11.40 15.98
N PHE A 21 -0.23 11.34 17.30
CA PHE A 21 -1.08 12.06 18.24
C PHE A 21 -0.75 13.55 18.24
N GLY A 22 0.52 13.93 18.08
CA GLY A 22 0.94 15.32 17.94
C GLY A 22 0.33 15.98 16.70
N ALA A 23 0.37 15.31 15.54
CA ALA A 23 -0.31 15.80 14.35
C ALA A 23 -1.82 15.95 14.60
N LEU A 24 -2.47 14.91 15.15
CA LEU A 24 -3.91 14.89 15.35
C LEU A 24 -4.38 15.93 16.40
N ALA A 25 -3.60 16.15 17.45
CA ALA A 25 -3.84 17.16 18.47
C ALA A 25 -3.64 18.57 17.92
N LEU A 26 -2.55 18.82 17.17
CA LEU A 26 -2.29 20.11 16.52
C LEU A 26 -3.46 20.50 15.59
N PHE A 27 -3.91 19.55 14.76
CA PHE A 27 -5.04 19.77 13.84
C PHE A 27 -6.40 19.91 14.54
N ARG A 28 -6.56 19.40 15.77
CA ARG A 28 -7.75 19.66 16.60
C ARG A 28 -7.81 21.09 17.12
N PHE A 29 -6.68 21.70 17.46
CA PHE A 29 -6.63 23.06 18.02
C PHE A 29 -6.76 24.15 16.95
N THR A 30 -6.15 23.97 15.77
CA THR A 30 -6.20 24.98 14.69
C THR A 30 -7.36 24.80 13.71
N GLY A 31 -8.06 23.66 13.77
CA GLY A 31 -8.99 23.23 12.73
C GLY A 31 -8.25 22.82 11.45
N ILE A 32 -8.77 21.82 10.72
CA ILE A 32 -8.17 21.40 9.45
C ILE A 32 -8.73 22.33 8.36
N PRO A 33 -7.90 23.14 7.67
CA PRO A 33 -8.37 23.95 6.55
C PRO A 33 -8.95 23.02 5.47
N THR A 34 -10.06 23.44 4.86
CA THR A 34 -10.83 22.60 3.91
C THR A 34 -10.00 22.08 2.75
N TRP A 35 -9.02 22.86 2.28
CA TRP A 35 -8.06 22.45 1.25
C TRP A 35 -7.17 21.29 1.71
N LEU A 36 -6.61 21.36 2.93
CA LEU A 36 -5.74 20.32 3.46
C LEU A 36 -6.51 19.03 3.74
N ASN A 37 -7.72 19.10 4.28
CA ASN A 37 -8.56 17.91 4.48
C ASN A 37 -8.85 17.22 3.14
N ARG A 38 -9.16 18.00 2.10
CA ARG A 38 -9.37 17.46 0.75
C ARG A 38 -8.11 16.80 0.22
N TRP A 39 -6.94 17.42 0.39
CA TRP A 39 -5.66 16.87 -0.04
C TRP A 39 -5.30 15.58 0.69
N LEU A 40 -5.40 15.56 2.02
CA LEU A 40 -5.11 14.40 2.87
C LEU A 40 -5.99 13.18 2.56
N LYS A 41 -7.23 13.37 2.11
CA LYS A 41 -8.10 12.26 1.65
C LYS A 41 -7.56 11.54 0.41
N TYR A 42 -6.81 12.23 -0.44
CA TYR A 42 -6.22 11.64 -1.65
C TYR A 42 -4.85 11.01 -1.39
N VAL A 43 -4.16 11.40 -0.30
CA VAL A 43 -2.82 10.90 0.04
C VAL A 43 -2.77 9.36 0.12
N PRO A 44 -3.68 8.65 0.81
CA PRO A 44 -3.63 7.18 0.89
C PRO A 44 -3.73 6.52 -0.48
N VAL A 45 -4.67 6.96 -1.32
CA VAL A 45 -4.87 6.39 -2.65
C VAL A 45 -3.65 6.69 -3.53
N ALA A 46 -3.16 7.93 -3.53
CA ALA A 46 -1.99 8.33 -4.31
C ALA A 46 -0.74 7.52 -3.94
N ILE A 47 -0.48 7.32 -2.66
CA ILE A 47 0.67 6.53 -2.18
C ILE A 47 0.51 5.06 -2.59
N LEU A 48 -0.66 4.46 -2.35
CA LEU A 48 -0.89 3.06 -2.75
C LEU A 48 -0.72 2.87 -4.25
N THR A 49 -1.27 3.77 -5.06
CA THR A 49 -1.09 3.76 -6.51
C THR A 49 0.38 3.93 -6.90
N ALA A 50 1.11 4.86 -6.28
CA ALA A 50 2.52 5.09 -6.53
C ALA A 50 3.43 3.93 -6.09
N LEU A 51 3.00 3.08 -5.15
CA LEU A 51 3.71 1.85 -4.76
C LEU A 51 3.39 0.68 -5.71
N ILE A 52 2.11 0.53 -6.08
CA ILE A 52 1.62 -0.60 -6.86
C ILE A 52 1.99 -0.46 -8.35
N ILE A 53 1.79 0.71 -8.97
CA ILE A 53 2.05 0.89 -10.41
C ILE A 53 3.49 0.54 -10.80
N PRO A 54 4.55 1.09 -10.16
CA PRO A 54 5.91 0.77 -10.57
C PRO A 54 6.28 -0.69 -10.25
N SER A 55 5.74 -1.27 -9.18
CA SER A 55 5.98 -2.69 -8.90
C SER A 55 5.34 -3.62 -9.95
N LEU A 56 4.33 -3.16 -10.69
CA LEU A 56 3.73 -3.88 -11.82
C LEU A 56 4.45 -3.61 -13.15
N LEU A 57 4.77 -2.35 -13.45
CA LEU A 57 5.32 -1.93 -14.76
C LEU A 57 6.84 -2.02 -14.86
N LEU A 58 7.54 -1.90 -13.73
CA LEU A 58 9.01 -1.81 -13.65
C LEU A 58 9.58 -2.84 -12.64
N PRO A 59 9.20 -4.14 -12.71
CA PRO A 59 9.62 -5.12 -11.70
C PRO A 59 11.15 -5.29 -11.64
N GLN A 60 11.87 -5.05 -12.74
CA GLN A 60 13.34 -5.12 -12.82
C GLN A 60 14.01 -3.76 -13.06
N GLY A 61 13.28 -2.65 -12.89
CA GLY A 61 13.78 -1.29 -13.13
C GLY A 61 13.72 -0.81 -14.59
N TYR A 62 13.34 -1.67 -15.53
CA TYR A 62 13.05 -1.32 -16.92
C TYR A 62 11.56 -1.49 -17.22
N LEU A 63 11.02 -0.65 -18.12
CA LEU A 63 9.62 -0.72 -18.51
C LEU A 63 9.36 -2.03 -19.26
N ASP A 64 8.67 -2.95 -18.59
CA ASP A 64 8.30 -4.24 -19.17
C ASP A 64 6.77 -4.31 -19.32
N ILE A 65 6.29 -3.79 -20.45
CA ILE A 65 4.87 -3.84 -20.86
C ILE A 65 4.63 -5.10 -21.70
N SER A 66 5.58 -6.03 -21.76
CA SER A 66 5.42 -7.26 -22.50
C SER A 66 4.38 -8.17 -21.83
N LEU A 67 3.69 -8.98 -22.63
CA LEU A 67 2.85 -10.09 -22.14
C LEU A 67 3.67 -11.16 -21.38
N ASN A 68 5.00 -11.05 -21.38
CA ASN A 68 5.87 -11.88 -20.56
C ASN A 68 6.02 -11.35 -19.11
N ASN A 69 5.52 -10.15 -18.82
CA ASN A 69 5.55 -9.61 -17.47
C ASN A 69 4.41 -10.22 -16.64
N HIS A 70 4.75 -11.29 -15.93
CA HIS A 70 3.86 -12.03 -15.06
C HIS A 70 3.22 -11.17 -13.96
N TYR A 71 3.91 -10.13 -13.49
CA TYR A 71 3.37 -9.19 -12.50
C TYR A 71 2.26 -8.34 -13.09
N LEU A 72 2.43 -7.86 -14.32
CA LEU A 72 1.44 -7.01 -14.99
C LEU A 72 0.15 -7.79 -15.25
N ILE A 73 0.24 -9.03 -15.71
CA ILE A 73 -0.92 -9.91 -15.93
C ILE A 73 -1.64 -10.19 -14.60
N ALA A 74 -0.90 -10.60 -13.56
CA ALA A 74 -1.49 -10.85 -12.25
C ALA A 74 -2.16 -9.59 -11.66
N GLY A 75 -1.55 -8.42 -11.84
CA GLY A 75 -2.10 -7.13 -11.41
C GLY A 75 -3.39 -6.77 -12.14
N ILE A 76 -3.46 -6.94 -13.46
CA ILE A 76 -4.68 -6.70 -14.25
C ILE A 76 -5.79 -7.66 -13.82
N THR A 77 -5.49 -8.95 -13.66
CA THR A 77 -6.49 -9.92 -13.21
C THR A 77 -6.99 -9.60 -11.81
N ALA A 78 -6.11 -9.22 -10.88
CA ALA A 78 -6.49 -8.78 -9.55
C ALA A 78 -7.37 -7.52 -9.60
N ALA A 79 -7.04 -6.53 -10.43
CA ALA A 79 -7.85 -5.33 -10.59
C ALA A 79 -9.25 -5.64 -11.15
N PHE A 80 -9.35 -6.55 -12.12
CA PHE A 80 -10.62 -6.99 -12.69
C PHE A 80 -11.49 -7.72 -11.67
N VAL A 81 -10.89 -8.61 -10.87
CA VAL A 81 -11.57 -9.30 -9.77
C VAL A 81 -12.02 -8.33 -8.69
N ALA A 82 -11.18 -7.36 -8.31
CA ALA A 82 -11.52 -6.33 -7.34
C ALA A 82 -12.75 -5.54 -7.78
N TYR A 83 -12.79 -5.15 -9.06
CA TYR A 83 -13.91 -4.41 -9.63
C TYR A 83 -15.22 -5.22 -9.62
N LYS A 84 -15.15 -6.51 -9.99
CA LYS A 84 -16.34 -7.38 -10.09
C LYS A 84 -16.82 -7.88 -8.73
N SER A 85 -15.92 -8.37 -7.88
CA SER A 85 -16.26 -9.07 -6.64
C SER A 85 -16.50 -8.12 -5.48
N ARG A 86 -15.89 -6.92 -5.49
CA ARG A 86 -15.86 -5.98 -4.35
C ARG A 86 -15.46 -6.63 -3.01
N ASN A 87 -14.82 -7.80 -3.06
CA ASN A 87 -14.39 -8.58 -1.91
C ASN A 87 -12.86 -8.68 -1.90
N ILE A 88 -12.25 -8.19 -0.82
CA ILE A 88 -10.80 -8.16 -0.63
C ILE A 88 -10.22 -9.58 -0.63
N ILE A 89 -10.90 -10.53 0.02
CA ILE A 89 -10.41 -11.91 0.14
C ILE A 89 -10.37 -12.60 -1.22
N ALA A 90 -11.44 -12.44 -2.02
CA ALA A 90 -11.51 -13.00 -3.37
C ALA A 90 -10.44 -12.39 -4.29
N THR A 91 -10.19 -11.07 -4.16
CA THR A 91 -9.17 -10.35 -4.92
C THR A 91 -7.76 -10.85 -4.58
N LEU A 92 -7.44 -10.97 -3.29
CA LEU A 92 -6.15 -11.48 -2.84
C LEU A 92 -5.96 -12.94 -3.25
N GLY A 93 -6.96 -13.79 -3.01
CA GLY A 93 -6.91 -15.21 -3.35
C GLY A 93 -6.68 -15.45 -4.84
N LEU A 94 -7.46 -14.81 -5.72
CA LEU A 94 -7.28 -14.94 -7.16
C LEU A 94 -5.98 -14.31 -7.66
N GLY A 95 -5.64 -13.10 -7.19
CA GLY A 95 -4.39 -12.43 -7.59
C GLY A 95 -3.15 -13.24 -7.20
N MET A 96 -3.10 -13.78 -5.99
CA MET A 96 -2.02 -14.66 -5.54
C MET A 96 -1.99 -15.97 -6.32
N SER A 97 -3.14 -16.57 -6.60
CA SER A 97 -3.21 -17.83 -7.36
C SER A 97 -2.70 -17.65 -8.79
N VAL A 98 -3.11 -16.58 -9.47
CA VAL A 98 -2.64 -16.24 -10.83
C VAL A 98 -1.14 -15.99 -10.82
N MET A 99 -0.63 -15.21 -9.87
CA MET A 99 0.81 -14.93 -9.76
C MET A 99 1.63 -16.22 -9.50
N LEU A 100 1.13 -17.11 -8.64
CA LEU A 100 1.78 -18.40 -8.39
C LEU A 100 1.82 -19.26 -9.65
N ILE A 101 0.70 -19.41 -10.35
CA ILE A 101 0.61 -20.18 -11.60
C ILE A 101 1.57 -19.62 -12.64
N LEU A 102 1.56 -18.29 -12.83
CA LEU A 102 2.41 -17.62 -13.80
C LEU A 102 3.90 -17.72 -13.44
N LYS A 103 4.28 -17.76 -12.16
CA LYS A 103 5.67 -17.94 -11.73
C LYS A 103 6.15 -19.39 -11.85
N LEU A 104 5.23 -20.35 -11.85
CA LEU A 104 5.50 -21.78 -11.98
C LEU A 104 5.63 -22.24 -13.44
N LEU A 105 5.06 -21.48 -14.38
CA LEU A 105 5.22 -21.62 -15.83
C LEU A 105 6.52 -20.98 -16.31
#